data_AF-A0A0B1U3C5-F1
#
_entry.id   AF-A0A0B1U3C5-F1
#
_cell.length_a   1.000
_cell.length_b   1.000
_cell.length_c   1.000
_cell.angle_alpha   90.00
_cell.angle_beta   90.00
_cell.angle_gamma   90.00
#
_symmetry.space_group_name_H-M   'P 1'
#
loop_
_entity.id
_entity.type
_entity.pdbx_description
1 polymer ?
#
loop_
_entity_poly.entity_id
_entity_poly.type
_entity_poly.pdbx_seq_one_letter_code
_entity_poly.pdbx_strand_id
1 'polypeptide(L)'
;MNTRLSVIALAALLLIAAQAGAAGTKDNVVKFYQDYLTLVSASDYVTLSRDDPEAFDAKFNAIAKDAGFEDSAAALSAAESLAGDSDIAALKQSVADKILQQYKPFRE
;
A
#
# COMPACT_ATOMS: atom_id res chain seq x y z
N MET A 1 38.44 34.94 3.44
CA MET A 1 38.31 33.56 2.93
C MET A 1 37.27 32.85 3.79
N ASN A 2 35.98 32.95 3.46
CA ASN A 2 34.88 32.38 4.27
C ASN A 2 34.10 31.33 3.47
N THR A 3 34.80 30.45 2.76
CA THR A 3 34.19 29.52 1.80
C THR A 3 34.13 28.07 2.31
N ARG A 4 34.14 27.85 3.62
CA ARG A 4 34.13 26.48 4.20
C ARG A 4 32.86 26.09 4.94
N LEU A 5 31.93 27.02 5.16
CA LEU A 5 30.66 26.74 5.85
C LEU A 5 29.53 26.29 4.91
N SER A 6 29.66 26.52 3.59
CA SER A 6 28.59 26.20 2.63
C SER A 6 28.53 24.73 2.21
N VAL A 7 29.57 23.93 2.47
CA VAL A 7 29.61 22.53 2.00
C VAL A 7 28.86 21.58 2.95
N ILE A 8 28.79 21.90 4.24
CA ILE A 8 28.14 21.03 5.24
C ILE A 8 26.61 21.13 5.15
N ALA A 9 26.08 22.31 4.82
CA ALA A 9 24.64 22.51 4.64
C ALA A 9 24.08 21.74 3.43
N LEU A 10 24.89 21.56 2.37
CA LEU A 10 24.44 20.87 1.15
C LEU A 10 24.39 19.35 1.33
N ALA A 11 25.28 18.77 2.15
CA ALA A 11 25.25 17.35 2.48
C ALA A 11 24.04 16.99 3.38
N ALA A 12 23.61 17.89 4.27
CA ALA A 12 22.44 17.69 5.10
C ALA A 12 21.12 17.75 4.29
N LEU A 13 21.04 18.60 3.27
CA LEU A 13 19.87 18.63 2.36
C LEU A 13 19.75 17.35 1.51
N LEU A 14 20.87 16.73 1.12
CA LEU A 14 20.87 15.46 0.39
C LEU A 14 20.42 14.27 1.27
N LEU A 15 20.66 14.32 2.58
CA LEU A 15 20.17 13.30 3.52
C LEU A 15 18.66 13.41 3.78
N ILE A 16 18.06 14.59 3.63
CA ILE A 16 16.60 14.77 3.74
C ILE A 16 15.89 14.31 2.46
N ALA A 17 16.53 14.46 1.30
CA ALA A 17 16.03 13.91 0.03
C ALA A 17 16.10 12.37 -0.03
N ALA A 18 16.89 11.72 0.83
CA ALA A 18 16.92 10.27 0.98
C ALA A 18 15.77 9.72 1.84
N GLN A 19 14.98 10.59 2.48
CA GLN A 19 13.66 10.22 2.97
C GLN A 19 12.62 10.39 1.85
N ALA A 20 12.96 9.98 0.62
CA ALA A 20 11.96 9.53 -0.32
C ALA A 20 11.22 8.40 0.40
N GLY A 21 10.02 8.69 0.92
CA GLY A 21 9.19 7.74 1.65
C GLY A 21 9.25 6.40 0.94
N ALA A 22 9.74 5.38 1.66
CA ALA A 22 10.24 4.10 1.17
C ALA A 22 9.81 3.85 -0.28
N ALA A 23 10.63 4.31 -1.23
CA ALA A 23 10.30 4.36 -2.66
C ALA A 23 9.64 3.04 -3.04
N GLY A 24 8.33 3.07 -3.36
CA GLY A 24 7.45 1.90 -3.39
C GLY A 24 8.12 0.67 -3.96
N THR A 25 8.77 -0.11 -3.10
CA THR A 25 9.57 -1.23 -3.55
C THR A 25 8.60 -2.35 -3.91
N LYS A 26 9.04 -3.26 -4.78
CA LYS A 26 8.27 -4.46 -5.06
C LYS A 26 7.89 -5.18 -3.76
N ASP A 27 8.80 -5.25 -2.79
CA ASP A 27 8.56 -5.87 -1.49
C ASP A 27 7.42 -5.21 -0.71
N ASN A 28 7.43 -3.86 -0.63
CA ASN A 28 6.36 -3.10 0.02
C ASN A 28 5.00 -3.33 -0.66
N VAL A 29 4.95 -3.33 -1.99
CA VAL A 29 3.72 -3.58 -2.74
C VAL A 29 3.22 -5.02 -2.56
N VAL A 30 4.14 -5.99 -2.57
CA VAL A 30 3.81 -7.40 -2.31
C VAL A 30 3.23 -7.55 -0.89
N LYS A 31 3.87 -6.97 0.11
CA LYS A 31 3.40 -6.96 1.50
C LYS A 31 2.01 -6.33 1.62
N PHE A 32 1.80 -5.17 1.00
CA PHE A 32 0.50 -4.51 0.94
C PHE A 32 -0.61 -5.41 0.39
N TYR A 33 -0.38 -6.11 -0.73
CA TYR A 33 -1.39 -7.02 -1.28
C TYR A 33 -1.58 -8.29 -0.46
N GLN A 34 -0.56 -8.81 0.22
CA GLN A 34 -0.70 -9.96 1.12
C GLN A 34 -1.53 -9.61 2.35
N ASP A 35 -1.26 -8.45 2.96
CA ASP A 35 -2.02 -7.95 4.10
C ASP A 35 -3.45 -7.58 3.67
N TYR A 36 -3.64 -7.02 2.47
CA TYR A 36 -4.97 -6.79 1.90
C TYR A 36 -5.72 -8.10 1.62
N LEU A 37 -5.04 -9.14 1.11
CA LEU A 37 -5.64 -10.46 0.91
C LEU A 37 -6.14 -11.05 2.24
N THR A 38 -5.41 -10.82 3.33
CA THR A 38 -5.81 -11.24 4.67
C THR A 38 -7.06 -10.49 5.13
N LEU A 39 -7.12 -9.18 4.91
CA LEU A 39 -8.31 -8.37 5.23
C LEU A 39 -9.56 -8.84 4.47
N VAL A 40 -9.46 -9.08 3.16
CA VAL A 40 -10.62 -9.57 2.37
C VAL A 40 -10.94 -11.05 2.63
N SER A 41 -10.00 -11.80 3.20
CA SER A 41 -10.23 -13.17 3.63
C SER A 41 -10.95 -13.26 4.98
N ALA A 42 -11.00 -12.17 5.74
CA ALA A 42 -11.76 -12.08 6.96
C ALA A 42 -13.26 -12.30 6.68
N SER A 43 -13.93 -13.05 7.54
CA SER A 43 -15.35 -13.41 7.34
C SER A 43 -16.28 -12.19 7.47
N ASP A 44 -15.86 -11.18 8.21
CA ASP A 44 -16.57 -9.91 8.38
C ASP A 44 -16.30 -8.90 7.26
N TYR A 45 -15.45 -9.22 6.28
CA TYR A 45 -15.06 -8.28 5.22
C TYR A 45 -16.25 -7.63 4.51
N VAL A 46 -17.27 -8.40 4.11
CA VAL A 46 -18.43 -7.86 3.38
C VAL A 46 -19.28 -6.96 4.25
N THR A 47 -19.48 -7.31 5.52
CA THR A 47 -20.20 -6.48 6.48
C THR A 47 -19.41 -5.20 6.73
N LEU A 48 -18.10 -5.30 6.94
CA LEU A 48 -17.21 -4.17 7.16
C LEU A 48 -17.19 -3.23 5.95
N SER A 49 -17.03 -3.73 4.73
CA SER A 49 -16.95 -2.90 3.53
C SER A 49 -18.29 -2.29 3.10
N ARG A 50 -19.41 -2.95 3.44
CA ARG A 50 -20.77 -2.48 3.09
C ARG A 50 -21.38 -1.58 4.16
N ASP A 51 -21.29 -1.99 5.41
CA ASP A 51 -22.02 -1.37 6.53
C ASP A 51 -21.15 -0.30 7.23
N ASP A 52 -19.82 -0.44 7.20
CA ASP A 52 -18.86 0.49 7.83
C ASP A 52 -17.68 0.86 6.91
N PRO A 53 -17.93 1.53 5.77
CA PRO A 53 -16.90 1.86 4.79
C PRO A 53 -15.74 2.70 5.36
N GLU A 54 -16.00 3.57 6.32
CA GLU A 54 -14.94 4.35 7.01
C GLU A 54 -14.00 3.45 7.82
N ALA A 55 -14.52 2.40 8.47
CA ALA A 55 -13.71 1.44 9.21
C ALA A 55 -12.92 0.54 8.27
N PHE A 56 -13.49 0.19 7.12
CA PHE A 56 -12.77 -0.48 6.03
C PHE A 56 -11.60 0.39 5.53
N ASP A 57 -11.86 1.64 5.17
CA ASP A 57 -10.83 2.56 4.69
C ASP A 57 -9.72 2.78 5.73
N ALA A 58 -10.06 2.89 7.01
CA ALA A 58 -9.08 2.99 8.08
C ALA A 58 -8.17 1.75 8.17
N LYS A 59 -8.75 0.54 8.05
CA LYS A 59 -7.99 -0.72 8.03
C LYS A 59 -7.13 -0.86 6.78
N PHE A 60 -7.67 -0.48 5.62
CA PHE A 60 -6.95 -0.52 4.36
C PHE A 60 -5.78 0.48 4.34
N ASN A 61 -5.99 1.68 4.88
CA ASN A 61 -4.94 2.68 5.07
C ASN A 61 -3.88 2.22 6.10
N ALA A 62 -4.30 1.52 7.16
CA ALA A 62 -3.36 0.93 8.12
C ALA A 62 -2.47 -0.15 7.47
N ILE A 63 -3.02 -0.96 6.57
CA ILE A 63 -2.24 -1.94 5.78
C ILE A 63 -1.19 -1.25 4.92
N ALA A 64 -1.55 -0.16 4.24
CA ALA A 64 -0.61 0.64 3.45
C ALA A 64 0.53 1.19 4.32
N LYS A 65 0.20 1.73 5.50
CA LYS A 65 1.18 2.24 6.45
C LYS A 65 2.10 1.15 7.01
N ASP A 66 1.55 -0.02 7.32
CA ASP A 66 2.35 -1.18 7.77
C ASP A 66 3.31 -1.68 6.69
N ALA A 67 2.90 -1.62 5.42
CA ALA A 67 3.75 -1.88 4.28
C ALA A 67 4.77 -0.76 3.97
N GLY A 68 4.74 0.35 4.72
CA GLY A 68 5.71 1.45 4.61
C GLY A 68 5.29 2.57 3.66
N PHE A 69 4.03 2.64 3.25
CA PHE A 69 3.48 3.74 2.46
C PHE A 69 2.87 4.84 3.35
N GLU A 70 2.75 6.06 2.81
CA GLU A 70 2.11 7.18 3.51
C GLU A 70 0.61 6.92 3.72
N ASP A 71 -0.03 6.37 2.68
CA ASP A 71 -1.44 6.03 2.65
C ASP A 71 -1.76 4.98 1.58
N SER A 72 -3.01 4.51 1.55
CA SER A 72 -3.49 3.53 0.59
C SER A 72 -3.44 4.01 -0.87
N ALA A 73 -3.61 5.30 -1.16
CA ALA A 73 -3.48 5.83 -2.53
C ALA A 73 -2.01 5.81 -2.98
N ALA A 74 -1.06 6.12 -2.09
CA ALA A 74 0.37 5.97 -2.36
C ALA A 74 0.74 4.51 -2.65
N ALA A 75 0.20 3.55 -1.89
CA ALA A 75 0.40 2.12 -2.12
C ALA A 75 -0.18 1.67 -3.48
N LEU A 76 -1.38 2.14 -3.83
CA LEU A 76 -2.00 1.83 -5.13
C LEU A 76 -1.21 2.43 -6.29
N SER A 77 -0.76 3.68 -6.19
CA SER A 77 0.04 4.32 -7.24
C SER A 77 1.39 3.61 -7.45
N ALA A 78 2.05 3.17 -6.37
CA ALA A 78 3.23 2.33 -6.46
C ALA A 78 2.93 0.96 -7.12
N ALA A 79 1.79 0.36 -6.77
CA ALA A 79 1.33 -0.89 -7.37
C ALA A 79 0.96 -0.75 -8.86
N GLU A 80 0.54 0.42 -9.32
CA GLU A 80 0.30 0.70 -10.74
C GLU A 80 1.62 0.81 -11.51
N SER A 81 2.62 1.47 -10.92
CA SER A 81 3.97 1.56 -11.49
C SER A 81 4.64 0.19 -11.66
N LEU A 82 4.24 -0.79 -10.83
CA LEU A 82 4.68 -2.19 -10.88
C LEU A 82 3.61 -3.14 -11.47
N ALA A 83 2.60 -2.63 -12.18
CA ALA A 83 1.52 -3.47 -12.72
C ALA A 83 1.99 -4.47 -13.80
N GLY A 84 3.16 -4.23 -14.41
CA GLY A 84 3.80 -5.17 -15.33
C GLY A 84 4.50 -6.35 -14.66
N ASP A 85 4.59 -6.36 -13.32
CA ASP A 85 5.19 -7.45 -12.56
C ASP A 85 4.18 -8.58 -12.34
N SER A 86 4.55 -9.79 -12.77
CA SER A 86 3.68 -10.98 -12.73
C SER A 86 3.23 -11.36 -11.32
N ASP A 87 4.08 -11.14 -10.30
CA ASP A 87 3.76 -11.53 -8.92
C ASP A 87 2.71 -10.57 -8.34
N ILE A 88 2.88 -9.27 -8.59
CA ILE A 88 1.92 -8.24 -8.17
C ILE A 88 0.59 -8.42 -8.91
N ALA A 89 0.62 -8.74 -10.21
CA ALA A 89 -0.58 -9.03 -10.98
C ALA A 89 -1.33 -10.27 -10.44
N ALA A 90 -0.62 -11.36 -10.10
CA ALA A 90 -1.20 -12.55 -9.51
C ALA A 90 -1.82 -12.29 -8.14
N LEU A 91 -1.17 -11.46 -7.31
CA LEU A 91 -1.70 -11.03 -6.01
C LEU A 91 -2.96 -10.17 -6.16
N LYS A 92 -2.94 -9.17 -7.06
CA LYS A 92 -4.14 -8.36 -7.39
C LYS A 92 -5.31 -9.26 -7.81
N GLN A 93 -5.06 -10.22 -8.69
CA GLN A 93 -6.07 -11.17 -9.14
C GLN A 93 -6.60 -12.01 -7.97
N SER A 94 -5.71 -12.52 -7.11
CA SER A 94 -6.11 -13.33 -5.94
C SER A 94 -7.00 -12.56 -4.97
N VAL A 95 -6.69 -11.28 -4.72
CA VAL A 95 -7.53 -10.39 -3.92
C VAL A 95 -8.90 -10.21 -4.58
N ALA A 96 -8.95 -9.90 -5.88
CA ALA A 96 -10.21 -9.71 -6.60
C ALA A 96 -11.09 -10.97 -6.60
N ASP A 97 -10.50 -12.14 -6.85
CA ASP A 97 -11.18 -13.43 -6.78
C ASP A 97 -11.73 -13.69 -5.38
N LYS A 98 -10.96 -13.38 -4.33
CA LYS A 98 -11.39 -13.55 -2.94
C LYS A 98 -12.56 -12.64 -2.59
N ILE A 99 -12.49 -11.36 -2.98
CA ILE A 99 -13.59 -10.40 -2.83
C ILE A 99 -14.85 -10.96 -3.51
N LEU A 100 -14.73 -11.39 -4.78
CA LEU A 100 -15.85 -11.99 -5.52
C LEU A 100 -16.45 -13.19 -4.78
N GLN A 101 -15.61 -14.09 -4.23
CA GLN A 101 -16.08 -15.23 -3.45
C GLN A 101 -16.83 -14.80 -2.18
N GLN A 102 -16.35 -13.79 -1.47
CA GLN A 102 -17.02 -13.28 -0.26
C GLN A 102 -18.38 -12.66 -0.58
N TYR A 103 -18.52 -12.00 -1.73
CA TYR A 103 -19.78 -11.39 -2.15
C TYR A 103 -20.77 -12.35 -2.83
N LYS A 104 -20.36 -13.56 -3.25
CA LYS A 104 -21.27 -14.58 -3.83
C LYS A 104 -22.54 -14.83 -3.01
N PRO A 105 -22.48 -15.06 -1.69
CA PRO A 105 -23.68 -15.30 -0.87
C PRO A 105 -24.64 -14.11 -0.77
N PHE A 106 -24.22 -12.91 -1.18
CA PHE A 106 -25.03 -11.68 -1.11
C PHE A 106 -25.57 -11.23 -2.49
N ARG A 107 -25.25 -11.95 -3.57
CA ARG A 107 -25.87 -11.76 -4.88
C ARG A 107 -27.16 -12.57 -4.94
N GLU A 108 -28.24 -12.01 -4.38
CA GLU A 108 -29.62 -12.43 -4.66
C GLU A 108 -30.22 -11.63 -5.82
#